data_AF-A0ABD0Y7X7-F1
#
_entry.id   AF-A0ABD0Y7X7-F1
#
_cell.length_a   1.000
_cell.length_b   1.000
_cell.length_c   1.000
_cell.angle_alpha   90.00
_cell.angle_beta   90.00
_cell.angle_gamma   90.00
#
_symmetry.space_group_name_H-M   'P 1'
#
loop_
_entity.id
_entity.type
_entity.pdbx_description
1 polymer ?
#
loop_
_entity_poly.entity_id
_entity_poly.type
_entity_poly.pdbx_seq_one_letter_code
_entity_poly.pdbx_strand_id
1 'polypeptide(L)'
;MGKTTAPAIAILFFIVVHGTSGFSQRFFEHNNDVSKNDFDEQFEKEWNTAVKNNNYKDPEAVKKLYKYLWEGQLPGPNDTFNMRDSHIRETTIALMDALIGMNSLESMGYTTLALMVKNNGEQAMFATVTLGFLANYTRRRDMADHPPYSNVFSQYFIPKDILTRIKSSLKDGTYSPDDPDLIVAPSSAEGTAYFREDAGLSSMYAINDIIMSRWVDPRRYDQVADWSKWSEAMFEYYDLLVSAYKMREEDDWQFDWKGDIQLGHETKLTNMAGRPMASRSPEHPAVENKYYKELMDIDEKIMEIYNNKAVYINDSYSFPLLEHRDMIVTILTDILFNTTSSISPTHYKSYFDAAVDYIASIDSDPAEDAGGVVNYTMSALRDPAFYSVLNNVIEVIKVFKREHSPPYTKEELILEDVVAGEMSVTRMETSFEKRKMFVGGIVDDFMEWMRYQVQALRLTLEPFTMKFQANNKADSSRMAIVTVMLVKDTNPDAFFKSYQPLDRFPVERKNPKYTLD
;
A
#
# COMPACT_ATOMS: atom_id res chain seq x y z
N MET A 1 8.61 -28.56 17.10
CA MET A 1 7.46 -27.76 17.60
C MET A 1 8.03 -26.53 18.29
N GLY A 2 8.32 -25.48 17.51
CA GLY A 2 8.88 -24.23 18.02
C GLY A 2 7.76 -23.29 18.45
N LYS A 3 7.90 -22.67 19.62
CA LYS A 3 7.00 -21.65 20.14
C LYS A 3 7.10 -20.42 19.23
N THR A 4 6.04 -20.16 18.45
CA THR A 4 5.87 -18.93 17.67
C THR A 4 5.67 -17.75 18.63
N THR A 5 6.65 -16.85 18.65
CA THR A 5 6.62 -15.54 19.31
C THR A 5 5.55 -14.65 18.68
N ALA A 6 4.82 -13.89 19.52
CA ALA A 6 3.72 -13.00 19.14
C ALA A 6 4.17 -11.83 18.22
N PRO A 7 3.31 -11.34 17.30
CA PRO A 7 3.67 -10.26 16.36
C PRO A 7 3.72 -8.87 17.02
N ALA A 8 4.60 -8.00 16.52
CA ALA A 8 5.34 -7.03 17.30
C ALA A 8 4.96 -5.53 17.16
N ILE A 9 3.73 -5.17 16.74
CA ILE A 9 3.18 -3.83 17.12
C ILE A 9 2.80 -3.84 18.59
N ALA A 10 2.43 -5.00 19.12
CA ALA A 10 2.40 -5.17 20.55
C ALA A 10 3.76 -4.81 21.16
N ILE A 11 4.91 -4.88 20.47
CA ILE A 11 6.21 -4.51 21.06
C ILE A 11 6.56 -3.02 20.85
N LEU A 12 6.10 -2.32 19.80
CA LEU A 12 6.25 -0.86 19.80
C LEU A 12 5.28 -0.18 20.77
N PHE A 13 4.03 -0.65 20.84
CA PHE A 13 3.08 -0.23 21.87
C PHE A 13 3.43 -0.79 23.26
N PHE A 14 3.96 -2.03 23.41
CA PHE A 14 4.47 -2.56 24.69
C PHE A 14 5.80 -1.95 25.08
N ILE A 15 6.71 -1.53 24.20
CA ILE A 15 7.93 -0.83 24.65
C ILE A 15 7.55 0.56 25.17
N VAL A 16 6.55 1.19 24.54
CA VAL A 16 5.94 2.43 25.04
C VAL A 16 5.14 2.21 26.34
N VAL A 17 4.56 1.03 26.57
CA VAL A 17 3.73 0.70 27.76
C VAL A 17 4.49 -0.04 28.88
N HIS A 18 5.57 -0.78 28.61
CA HIS A 18 6.35 -1.57 29.59
C HIS A 18 7.74 -1.00 29.86
N GLY A 19 8.26 -0.09 29.02
CA GLY A 19 9.40 0.76 29.38
C GLY A 19 9.02 1.88 30.37
N THR A 20 7.73 2.10 30.57
CA THR A 20 7.13 3.20 31.35
C THR A 20 6.37 2.64 32.55
N SER A 21 7.04 1.85 33.40
CA SER A 21 6.45 1.11 34.54
C SER A 21 5.72 1.95 35.61
N GLY A 22 5.57 3.26 35.40
CA GLY A 22 4.77 4.15 36.25
C GLY A 22 3.70 4.97 35.55
N PHE A 23 3.79 5.26 34.24
CA PHE A 23 2.86 6.18 33.57
C PHE A 23 1.79 5.46 32.77
N SER A 24 2.13 4.43 31.98
CA SER A 24 1.15 3.67 31.22
C SER A 24 0.12 2.99 32.14
N GLN A 25 0.59 2.42 33.24
CA GLN A 25 -0.25 1.83 34.27
C GLN A 25 -1.15 2.89 34.94
N ARG A 26 -0.63 4.08 35.25
CA ARG A 26 -1.46 5.20 35.76
C ARG A 26 -2.42 5.77 34.72
N PHE A 27 -2.03 5.82 33.45
CA PHE A 27 -2.83 6.33 32.33
C PHE A 27 -4.04 5.43 32.10
N PHE A 28 -3.85 4.10 32.07
CA PHE A 28 -4.95 3.14 31.94
C PHE A 28 -5.74 2.94 33.24
N GLU A 29 -5.12 3.01 34.43
CA GLU A 29 -5.84 2.89 35.71
C GLU A 29 -6.59 4.18 36.12
N HIS A 30 -6.20 5.36 35.63
CA HIS A 30 -6.90 6.63 35.94
C HIS A 30 -7.85 7.14 34.85
N ASN A 31 -7.88 6.58 33.63
CA ASN A 31 -8.75 7.08 32.55
C ASN A 31 -10.26 6.88 32.78
N ASN A 32 -10.68 6.38 33.94
CA ASN A 32 -12.07 6.50 34.40
C ASN A 32 -12.36 7.81 35.15
N ASP A 33 -11.34 8.59 35.56
CA ASP A 33 -11.49 9.78 36.43
C ASP A 33 -10.57 10.99 36.10
N VAL A 34 -9.66 10.92 35.12
CA VAL A 34 -8.88 12.11 34.70
C VAL A 34 -9.76 13.05 33.87
N SER A 35 -9.97 14.26 34.34
CA SER A 35 -10.66 15.28 33.54
C SER A 35 -9.80 15.64 32.32
N LYS A 36 -10.42 15.84 31.15
CA LYS A 36 -9.73 16.25 29.90
C LYS A 36 -8.71 17.40 30.12
N ASN A 37 -9.02 18.30 31.06
CA ASN A 37 -8.19 19.45 31.41
C ASN A 37 -6.86 19.06 32.08
N ASP A 38 -6.85 18.06 32.96
CA ASP A 38 -5.63 17.61 33.65
C ASP A 38 -4.66 16.91 32.68
N PHE A 39 -5.21 16.16 31.71
CA PHE A 39 -4.43 15.56 30.63
C PHE A 39 -3.82 16.63 29.71
N ASP A 40 -4.60 17.66 29.37
CA ASP A 40 -4.13 18.77 28.54
C ASP A 40 -2.96 19.50 29.19
N GLU A 41 -3.06 19.85 30.48
CA GLU A 41 -2.01 20.51 31.24
C GLU A 41 -0.75 19.64 31.40
N GLN A 42 -0.91 18.33 31.65
CA GLN A 42 0.23 17.43 31.81
C GLN A 42 0.95 17.18 30.49
N PHE A 43 0.23 16.91 29.41
CA PHE A 43 0.80 16.75 28.06
C PHE A 43 1.54 18.01 27.64
N GLU A 44 0.93 19.19 27.84
CA GLU A 44 1.54 20.47 27.51
C GLU A 44 2.82 20.69 28.32
N LYS A 45 2.83 20.38 29.62
CA LYS A 45 4.00 20.49 30.49
C LYS A 45 5.14 19.57 30.05
N GLU A 46 4.86 18.29 29.82
CA GLU A 46 5.86 17.29 29.41
C GLU A 46 6.42 17.59 28.01
N TRP A 47 5.56 17.94 27.06
CA TRP A 47 5.94 18.36 25.72
C TRP A 47 6.78 19.62 25.72
N ASN A 48 6.35 20.67 26.44
CA ASN A 48 7.09 21.92 26.56
C ASN A 48 8.45 21.70 27.23
N THR A 49 8.56 20.77 28.16
CA THR A 49 9.84 20.39 28.77
C THR A 49 10.73 19.70 27.75
N ALA A 50 10.21 18.76 26.95
CA ALA A 50 10.97 18.09 25.90
C ALA A 50 11.44 19.06 24.78
N VAL A 51 10.59 20.00 24.36
CA VAL A 51 10.90 21.05 23.38
C VAL A 51 11.93 22.04 23.92
N LYS A 52 11.76 22.55 25.14
CA LYS A 52 12.71 23.51 25.75
C LYS A 52 14.08 22.91 25.98
N ASN A 53 14.16 21.62 26.25
CA ASN A 53 15.43 20.92 26.46
C ASN A 53 16.15 20.53 25.17
N ASN A 54 15.59 20.88 23.99
CA ASN A 54 16.15 20.56 22.67
C ASN A 54 16.40 19.05 22.48
N ASN A 55 15.54 18.22 23.06
CA ASN A 55 15.67 16.76 23.05
C ASN A 55 15.18 16.11 21.74
N TYR A 56 15.36 16.80 20.62
CA TYR A 56 14.97 16.34 19.29
C TYR A 56 16.14 16.44 18.33
N LYS A 57 16.26 15.46 17.43
CA LYS A 57 17.17 15.51 16.28
C LYS A 57 16.78 16.62 15.32
N ASP A 58 15.47 16.83 15.15
CA ASP A 58 14.90 17.90 14.33
C ASP A 58 13.88 18.72 15.15
N PRO A 59 14.32 19.78 15.83
CA PRO A 59 13.43 20.66 16.59
C PRO A 59 12.42 21.42 15.72
N GLU A 60 12.70 21.67 14.44
CA GLU A 60 11.81 22.43 13.55
C GLU A 60 10.61 21.59 13.12
N ALA A 61 10.80 20.29 12.84
CA ALA A 61 9.71 19.36 12.58
C ALA A 61 8.72 19.30 13.75
N VAL A 62 9.23 19.24 14.98
CA VAL A 62 8.41 19.20 16.21
C VAL A 62 7.66 20.52 16.42
N LYS A 63 8.31 21.67 16.18
CA LYS A 63 7.64 22.99 16.23
C LYS A 63 6.54 23.10 15.18
N LYS A 64 6.75 22.57 13.97
CA LYS A 64 5.75 22.57 12.90
C LYS A 64 4.51 21.78 13.30
N LEU A 65 4.69 20.56 13.83
CA LEU A 65 3.57 19.75 14.35
C LEU A 65 2.83 20.48 15.48
N TYR A 66 3.56 21.11 16.40
CA TYR A 66 2.97 21.88 17.49
C TYR A 66 2.11 23.03 16.99
N LYS A 67 2.57 23.75 15.97
CA LYS A 67 1.79 24.80 15.31
C LYS A 67 0.46 24.24 14.78
N TYR A 68 0.48 23.10 14.07
CA TYR A 68 -0.75 22.47 13.60
C TYR A 68 -1.69 22.09 14.73
N LEU A 69 -1.16 21.55 15.83
CA LEU A 69 -1.94 21.16 16.99
C LEU A 69 -2.64 22.36 17.65
N TRP A 70 -1.90 23.44 17.91
CA TRP A 70 -2.42 24.63 18.62
C TRP A 70 -3.32 25.52 17.78
N GLU A 71 -3.07 25.59 16.49
CA GLU A 71 -3.92 26.34 15.56
C GLU A 71 -5.19 25.54 15.18
N GLY A 72 -5.38 24.33 15.74
CA GLY A 72 -6.54 23.49 15.44
C GLY A 72 -6.57 23.02 13.99
N GLN A 73 -5.40 22.88 13.37
CA GLN A 73 -5.25 22.48 11.97
C GLN A 73 -5.16 20.96 11.80
N LEU A 74 -4.95 20.19 12.86
CA LEU A 74 -5.05 18.72 12.77
C LEU A 74 -6.52 18.30 12.65
N PRO A 75 -6.83 17.24 11.87
CA PRO A 75 -8.19 16.70 11.79
C PRO A 75 -8.70 16.27 13.18
N GLY A 76 -9.98 16.51 13.41
CA GLY A 76 -10.68 16.14 14.62
C GLY A 76 -10.85 14.62 14.76
N PRO A 77 -11.21 14.14 15.96
CA PRO A 77 -11.34 12.70 16.24
C PRO A 77 -12.33 11.93 15.34
N ASN A 78 -13.37 12.62 14.87
CA ASN A 78 -14.42 12.03 14.03
C ASN A 78 -14.25 12.35 12.53
N ASP A 79 -13.22 13.11 12.18
CA ASP A 79 -12.98 13.46 10.79
C ASP A 79 -12.54 12.24 10.00
N THR A 80 -12.78 12.27 8.70
CA THR A 80 -12.38 11.17 7.82
C THR A 80 -10.90 11.32 7.49
N PHE A 81 -10.09 10.33 7.85
CA PHE A 81 -8.68 10.31 7.46
C PHE A 81 -8.53 9.81 6.03
N ASN A 82 -7.87 10.59 5.17
CA ASN A 82 -7.59 10.20 3.80
C ASN A 82 -6.32 10.90 3.29
N MET A 83 -5.29 10.14 2.94
CA MET A 83 -4.00 10.67 2.45
C MET A 83 -4.08 11.37 1.09
N ARG A 84 -5.21 11.30 0.41
CA ARG A 84 -5.47 12.03 -0.84
C ARG A 84 -5.82 13.49 -0.57
N ASP A 85 -6.46 13.79 0.57
CA ASP A 85 -6.68 15.16 1.02
C ASP A 85 -5.33 15.84 1.30
N SER A 86 -5.08 16.98 0.65
CA SER A 86 -3.79 17.65 0.72
C SER A 86 -3.43 18.14 2.12
N HIS A 87 -4.42 18.57 2.90
CA HIS A 87 -4.25 19.09 4.24
C HIS A 87 -4.00 17.97 5.25
N ILE A 88 -4.78 16.88 5.15
CA ILE A 88 -4.53 15.66 5.94
C ILE A 88 -3.17 15.08 5.60
N ARG A 89 -2.79 15.01 4.33
CA ARG A 89 -1.46 14.54 3.91
C ARG A 89 -0.35 15.40 4.48
N GLU A 90 -0.45 16.73 4.37
CA GLU A 90 0.55 17.67 4.89
C GLU A 90 0.72 17.53 6.42
N THR A 91 -0.39 17.48 7.15
CA THR A 91 -0.36 17.32 8.62
C THR A 91 0.15 15.94 9.04
N THR A 92 -0.13 14.89 8.26
CA THR A 92 0.40 13.53 8.49
C THR A 92 1.91 13.48 8.25
N ILE A 93 2.41 14.11 7.19
CA ILE A 93 3.87 14.21 6.93
C ILE A 93 4.55 14.98 8.07
N ALA A 94 3.97 16.10 8.52
CA ALA A 94 4.52 16.85 9.65
C ALA A 94 4.56 16.03 10.94
N LEU A 95 3.53 15.20 11.17
CA LEU A 95 3.53 14.25 12.27
C LEU A 95 4.66 13.22 12.12
N MET A 96 4.82 12.62 10.94
CA MET A 96 5.90 11.67 10.68
C MET A 96 7.28 12.29 10.89
N ASP A 97 7.51 13.51 10.39
CA ASP A 97 8.76 14.26 10.54
C ASP A 97 9.06 14.55 12.02
N ALA A 98 8.05 14.92 12.80
CA ALA A 98 8.22 15.17 14.23
C ALA A 98 8.56 13.87 15.00
N LEU A 99 7.88 12.76 14.69
CA LEU A 99 8.11 11.46 15.33
C LEU A 99 9.51 10.89 15.02
N ILE A 100 9.98 10.97 13.77
CA ILE A 100 11.34 10.54 13.43
C ILE A 100 12.42 11.46 14.03
N GLY A 101 12.08 12.74 14.21
CA GLY A 101 12.89 13.74 14.89
C GLY A 101 13.09 13.46 16.39
N MET A 102 12.44 12.47 16.98
CA MET A 102 12.53 12.18 18.42
C MET A 102 13.80 11.41 18.80
N ASN A 103 14.37 11.78 19.96
CA ASN A 103 15.59 11.15 20.49
C ASN A 103 15.34 9.80 21.19
N SER A 104 14.10 9.48 21.56
CA SER A 104 13.77 8.23 22.26
C SER A 104 12.46 7.61 21.77
N LEU A 105 12.35 6.28 21.87
CA LEU A 105 11.10 5.55 21.61
C LEU A 105 10.00 5.94 22.61
N GLU A 106 10.37 6.29 23.84
CA GLU A 106 9.44 6.73 24.88
C GLU A 106 8.76 8.05 24.47
N SER A 107 9.53 9.05 24.04
CA SER A 107 8.98 10.33 23.55
C SER A 107 8.07 10.13 22.34
N MET A 108 8.47 9.26 21.40
CA MET A 108 7.66 8.91 20.24
C MET A 108 6.33 8.26 20.64
N GLY A 109 6.37 7.36 21.63
CA GLY A 109 5.21 6.71 22.21
C GLY A 109 4.22 7.66 22.85
N TYR A 110 4.69 8.52 23.76
CA TYR A 110 3.83 9.50 24.42
C TYR A 110 3.19 10.46 23.43
N THR A 111 3.95 10.91 22.43
CA THR A 111 3.45 11.78 21.36
C THR A 111 2.32 11.10 20.59
N THR A 112 2.55 9.85 20.17
CA THR A 112 1.56 9.08 19.42
C THR A 112 0.28 8.93 20.24
N LEU A 113 0.37 8.52 21.50
CA LEU A 113 -0.78 8.34 22.38
C LEU A 113 -1.56 9.63 22.58
N ALA A 114 -0.87 10.75 22.80
CA ALA A 114 -1.53 12.03 22.99
C ALA A 114 -2.28 12.49 21.74
N LEU A 115 -1.71 12.28 20.56
CA LEU A 115 -2.37 12.62 19.30
C LEU A 115 -3.54 11.68 19.00
N MET A 116 -3.44 10.40 19.36
CA MET A 116 -4.57 9.47 19.25
C MET A 116 -5.77 9.90 20.09
N VAL A 117 -5.53 10.52 21.26
CA VAL A 117 -6.59 10.99 22.16
C VAL A 117 -7.15 12.35 21.73
N LYS A 118 -6.29 13.29 21.31
CA LYS A 118 -6.68 14.68 21.04
C LYS A 118 -7.16 14.92 19.61
N ASN A 119 -6.74 14.09 18.66
CA ASN A 119 -6.95 14.30 17.23
C ASN A 119 -7.51 13.04 16.57
N ASN A 120 -7.44 13.00 15.25
CA ASN A 120 -7.78 11.84 14.47
C ASN A 120 -6.87 10.64 14.82
N GLY A 121 -7.42 9.67 15.56
CA GLY A 121 -6.67 8.48 15.96
C GLY A 121 -6.15 7.64 14.79
N GLU A 122 -6.89 7.62 13.68
CA GLU A 122 -6.47 6.92 12.46
C GLU A 122 -5.23 7.57 11.84
N GLN A 123 -5.16 8.90 11.76
CA GLN A 123 -3.98 9.62 11.29
C GLN A 123 -2.74 9.29 12.14
N ALA A 124 -2.89 9.33 13.46
CA ALA A 124 -1.79 9.03 14.37
C ALA A 124 -1.31 7.58 14.24
N MET A 125 -2.24 6.62 14.15
CA MET A 125 -1.90 5.21 13.90
C MET A 125 -1.23 5.02 12.55
N PHE A 126 -1.77 5.63 11.49
CA PHE A 126 -1.20 5.55 10.15
C PHE A 126 0.24 6.06 10.15
N ALA A 127 0.51 7.24 10.70
CA ALA A 127 1.84 7.82 10.77
C ALA A 127 2.83 6.91 11.53
N THR A 128 2.43 6.38 12.69
CA THR A 128 3.29 5.53 13.53
C THR A 128 3.57 4.18 12.88
N VAL A 129 2.57 3.53 12.28
CA VAL A 129 2.77 2.26 11.57
C VAL A 129 3.67 2.47 10.35
N THR A 130 3.41 3.53 9.58
CA THR A 130 4.22 3.93 8.41
C THR A 130 5.68 4.12 8.82
N LEU A 131 5.97 4.91 9.85
CA LEU A 131 7.34 5.10 10.35
C LEU A 131 7.99 3.80 10.83
N GLY A 132 7.21 2.90 11.45
CA GLY A 132 7.67 1.56 11.79
C GLY A 132 8.22 0.85 10.56
N PHE A 133 7.42 0.74 9.49
CA PHE A 133 7.82 0.10 8.25
C PHE A 133 9.06 0.75 7.64
N LEU A 134 9.08 2.08 7.59
CA LEU A 134 10.21 2.84 7.06
C LEU A 134 11.48 2.66 7.91
N ALA A 135 11.38 2.55 9.24
CA ALA A 135 12.55 2.31 10.10
C ALA A 135 13.13 0.89 9.91
N ASN A 136 12.25 -0.09 9.72
CA ASN A 136 12.62 -1.49 9.51
C ASN A 136 13.32 -1.71 8.16
N TYR A 137 12.84 -1.04 7.11
CA TYR A 137 13.38 -1.18 5.76
C TYR A 137 14.80 -0.59 5.60
N THR A 138 15.22 0.30 6.52
CA THR A 138 16.33 1.22 6.25
C THR A 138 17.58 0.94 7.05
N ARG A 139 17.49 0.70 8.35
CA ARG A 139 18.69 0.42 9.19
C ARG A 139 18.46 -0.46 10.42
N ARG A 140 17.22 -0.79 10.77
CA ARG A 140 16.89 -1.47 12.03
C ARG A 140 16.26 -2.84 11.80
N ARG A 141 17.06 -3.82 11.40
CA ARG A 141 16.64 -5.24 11.34
C ARG A 141 16.26 -5.82 12.73
N ASP A 142 16.42 -5.04 13.80
CA ASP A 142 16.06 -5.36 15.18
C ASP A 142 14.64 -4.93 15.57
N MET A 143 13.93 -4.17 14.73
CA MET A 143 12.50 -3.92 14.94
C MET A 143 11.71 -5.14 14.43
N ALA A 144 11.15 -5.91 15.35
CA ALA A 144 10.41 -7.13 15.02
C ALA A 144 9.23 -6.89 14.06
N ASP A 145 8.80 -7.97 13.39
CA ASP A 145 7.74 -8.00 12.38
C ASP A 145 6.54 -7.10 12.74
N HIS A 146 6.23 -6.14 11.87
CA HIS A 146 4.97 -5.40 11.96
C HIS A 146 3.81 -6.39 11.77
N PRO A 147 2.73 -6.31 12.59
CA PRO A 147 1.54 -7.05 12.29
C PRO A 147 0.95 -6.56 10.98
N PRO A 148 0.21 -7.45 10.32
CA PRO A 148 -0.59 -7.10 9.16
C PRO A 148 -1.44 -5.85 9.41
N TYR A 149 -1.55 -5.00 8.39
CA TYR A 149 -2.47 -3.86 8.38
C TYR A 149 -3.89 -4.28 8.74
N SER A 150 -4.31 -5.47 8.31
CA SER A 150 -5.62 -6.04 8.64
C SER A 150 -5.90 -6.22 10.13
N ASN A 151 -4.86 -6.33 10.97
CA ASN A 151 -5.01 -6.43 12.41
C ASN A 151 -5.15 -5.05 13.07
N VAL A 152 -4.55 -4.02 12.46
CA VAL A 152 -4.56 -2.65 12.97
C VAL A 152 -5.82 -1.91 12.53
N PHE A 153 -6.14 -2.06 11.24
CA PHE A 153 -7.16 -1.32 10.54
C PHE A 153 -8.32 -2.22 10.11
N SER A 154 -8.78 -3.10 11.00
CA SER A 154 -9.68 -4.22 10.67
C SER A 154 -10.98 -3.80 9.97
N GLN A 155 -11.51 -2.61 10.23
CA GLN A 155 -12.68 -2.03 9.54
C GLN A 155 -12.53 -1.88 8.01
N TYR A 156 -11.31 -1.82 7.49
CA TYR A 156 -11.02 -1.78 6.06
C TYR A 156 -10.96 -3.17 5.41
N PHE A 157 -11.00 -4.24 6.22
CA PHE A 157 -10.81 -5.61 5.77
C PHE A 157 -12.01 -6.51 6.09
N ILE A 158 -12.80 -6.15 7.09
CA ILE A 158 -13.89 -6.97 7.61
C ILE A 158 -15.20 -6.23 7.39
N PRO A 159 -16.20 -6.89 6.76
CA PRO A 159 -17.55 -6.34 6.63
C PRO A 159 -18.15 -5.85 7.95
N LYS A 160 -18.85 -4.72 7.90
CA LYS A 160 -19.47 -4.03 9.05
C LYS A 160 -20.41 -4.93 9.84
N ASP A 161 -21.17 -5.79 9.17
CA ASP A 161 -22.10 -6.73 9.80
C ASP A 161 -21.36 -7.76 10.65
N ILE A 162 -20.23 -8.29 10.17
CA ILE A 162 -19.36 -9.19 10.95
C ILE A 162 -18.79 -8.44 12.16
N LEU A 163 -18.27 -7.23 11.98
CA LEU A 163 -17.75 -6.42 13.09
C LEU A 163 -18.82 -6.11 14.14
N THR A 164 -20.05 -5.83 13.70
CA THR A 164 -21.19 -5.57 14.59
C THR A 164 -21.52 -6.81 15.40
N ARG A 165 -21.55 -8.01 14.77
CA ARG A 165 -21.78 -9.29 15.47
C ARG A 165 -20.69 -9.57 16.49
N ILE A 166 -19.42 -9.32 16.15
CA ILE A 166 -18.32 -9.46 17.11
C ILE A 166 -18.58 -8.55 18.32
N LYS A 167 -18.80 -7.24 18.10
CA LYS A 167 -19.07 -6.28 19.18
C LYS A 167 -20.25 -6.71 20.06
N SER A 168 -21.33 -7.23 19.48
CA SER A 168 -22.46 -7.76 20.24
C SER A 168 -22.08 -9.00 21.06
N SER A 169 -21.42 -9.98 20.46
CA SER A 169 -21.00 -11.20 21.14
C SER A 169 -19.99 -10.95 22.27
N LEU A 170 -19.17 -9.90 22.14
CA LEU A 170 -18.26 -9.45 23.21
C LEU A 170 -19.03 -8.89 24.40
N LYS A 171 -20.03 -8.05 24.15
CA LYS A 171 -20.89 -7.49 25.22
C LYS A 171 -21.68 -8.58 25.94
N ASP A 172 -22.14 -9.58 25.19
CA ASP A 172 -22.94 -10.68 25.73
C ASP A 172 -22.09 -11.81 26.34
N GLY A 173 -20.75 -11.75 26.21
CA GLY A 173 -19.83 -12.78 26.70
C GLY A 173 -19.90 -14.12 25.94
N THR A 174 -20.48 -14.13 24.73
CA THR A 174 -20.72 -15.31 23.89
C THR A 174 -19.74 -15.46 22.74
N TYR A 175 -18.81 -14.51 22.58
CA TYR A 175 -17.84 -14.49 21.51
C TYR A 175 -17.03 -15.79 21.38
N SER A 176 -16.93 -16.31 20.15
CA SER A 176 -16.07 -17.43 19.79
C SER A 176 -15.36 -17.16 18.47
N PRO A 177 -14.02 -17.32 18.39
CA PRO A 177 -13.27 -17.16 17.14
C PRO A 177 -13.58 -18.23 16.09
N ASP A 178 -14.24 -19.33 16.50
CA ASP A 178 -14.60 -20.44 15.63
C ASP A 178 -16.11 -20.46 15.32
N ASP A 179 -16.83 -19.37 15.62
CA ASP A 179 -18.22 -19.17 15.23
C ASP A 179 -18.34 -19.12 13.69
N PRO A 180 -19.13 -20.03 13.07
CA PRO A 180 -19.33 -20.03 11.63
C PRO A 180 -19.96 -18.75 11.08
N ASP A 181 -20.70 -18.00 11.91
CA ASP A 181 -21.34 -16.73 11.53
C ASP A 181 -20.36 -15.55 11.50
N LEU A 182 -19.11 -15.75 11.95
CA LEU A 182 -18.03 -14.77 11.96
C LEU A 182 -16.96 -15.04 10.89
N ILE A 183 -17.26 -15.91 9.91
CA ILE A 183 -16.36 -16.19 8.79
C ILE A 183 -16.39 -15.03 7.79
N VAL A 184 -15.24 -14.40 7.57
CA VAL A 184 -15.03 -13.44 6.49
C VAL A 184 -14.81 -14.24 5.19
N ALA A 185 -15.85 -14.29 4.38
CA ALA A 185 -15.81 -14.89 3.05
C ALA A 185 -15.84 -13.79 1.97
N PRO A 186 -15.30 -14.06 0.77
CA PRO A 186 -15.47 -13.16 -0.37
C PRO A 186 -16.95 -12.91 -0.66
N SER A 187 -17.29 -11.70 -1.10
CA SER A 187 -18.66 -11.32 -1.47
C SER A 187 -19.29 -12.20 -2.55
N SER A 188 -18.46 -12.82 -3.40
CA SER A 188 -18.87 -13.82 -4.39
C SER A 188 -17.91 -15.01 -4.41
N ALA A 189 -18.45 -16.22 -4.54
CA ALA A 189 -17.68 -17.44 -4.78
C ALA A 189 -17.23 -17.58 -6.25
N GLU A 190 -17.90 -16.87 -7.16
CA GLU A 190 -17.60 -16.80 -8.59
C GLU A 190 -16.89 -15.48 -8.92
N GLY A 191 -16.01 -15.48 -9.93
CA GLY A 191 -15.22 -14.32 -10.34
C GLY A 191 -14.04 -14.01 -9.41
N THR A 192 -13.65 -12.75 -9.32
CA THR A 192 -12.38 -12.32 -8.69
C THR A 192 -12.50 -11.74 -7.29
N ALA A 193 -13.68 -11.80 -6.66
CA ALA A 193 -13.89 -11.26 -5.32
C ALA A 193 -12.91 -11.84 -4.29
N TYR A 194 -12.59 -13.15 -4.39
CA TYR A 194 -11.62 -13.79 -3.51
C TYR A 194 -10.20 -13.20 -3.60
N PHE A 195 -9.85 -12.60 -4.73
CA PHE A 195 -8.57 -11.93 -4.95
C PHE A 195 -8.64 -10.48 -4.47
N ARG A 196 -9.68 -9.75 -4.90
CA ARG A 196 -9.90 -8.34 -4.58
C ARG A 196 -10.10 -8.08 -3.08
N GLU A 197 -10.76 -9.00 -2.38
CA GLU A 197 -11.08 -8.88 -0.96
C GLU A 197 -10.09 -9.62 -0.05
N ASP A 198 -9.02 -10.21 -0.60
CA ASP A 198 -8.01 -10.89 0.21
C ASP A 198 -7.28 -9.89 1.11
N ALA A 199 -7.34 -10.14 2.42
CA ALA A 199 -6.75 -9.25 3.41
C ALA A 199 -5.21 -9.18 3.33
N GLY A 200 -4.56 -10.26 2.87
CA GLY A 200 -3.12 -10.28 2.66
C GLY A 200 -2.70 -9.46 1.44
N LEU A 201 -3.43 -9.57 0.33
CA LEU A 201 -3.19 -8.76 -0.87
C LEU A 201 -3.41 -7.27 -0.58
N SER A 202 -4.52 -6.92 0.08
CA SER A 202 -4.79 -5.53 0.47
C SER A 202 -3.75 -5.00 1.47
N SER A 203 -3.29 -5.83 2.43
CA SER A 203 -2.20 -5.45 3.34
C SER A 203 -0.87 -5.27 2.62
N MET A 204 -0.54 -6.15 1.67
CA MET A 204 0.66 -6.04 0.83
C MET A 204 0.63 -4.72 0.05
N TYR A 205 -0.51 -4.36 -0.53
CA TYR A 205 -0.67 -3.10 -1.25
C TYR A 205 -0.57 -1.88 -0.35
N ALA A 206 -1.17 -1.89 0.84
CA ALA A 206 -0.99 -0.85 1.84
C ALA A 206 0.48 -0.64 2.23
N ILE A 207 1.22 -1.73 2.45
CA ILE A 207 2.64 -1.68 2.80
C ILE A 207 3.47 -1.15 1.62
N ASN A 208 3.22 -1.63 0.40
CA ASN A 208 3.97 -1.19 -0.76
C ASN A 208 3.68 0.27 -1.12
N ASP A 209 2.46 0.77 -0.96
CA ASP A 209 2.15 2.21 -1.14
C ASP A 209 2.84 3.10 -0.09
N ILE A 210 3.15 2.55 1.09
CA ILE A 210 3.92 3.26 2.12
C ILE A 210 5.40 3.26 1.80
N ILE A 211 5.93 2.09 1.48
CA ILE A 211 7.33 1.95 1.08
C ILE A 211 7.52 2.83 -0.14
N MET A 212 6.82 2.52 -1.25
CA MET A 212 6.80 3.24 -2.52
C MET A 212 5.89 4.47 -2.53
N SER A 213 5.89 5.23 -1.44
CA SER A 213 5.02 6.39 -1.33
C SER A 213 5.36 7.49 -2.32
N ARG A 214 4.31 8.07 -2.89
CA ARG A 214 4.38 9.18 -3.85
C ARG A 214 4.63 10.52 -3.16
N TRP A 215 4.31 10.60 -1.87
CA TRP A 215 4.29 11.84 -1.08
C TRP A 215 5.38 11.91 -0.02
N VAL A 216 6.05 10.79 0.27
CA VAL A 216 7.27 10.74 1.07
C VAL A 216 8.43 10.96 0.12
N ASP A 217 9.30 11.93 0.42
CA ASP A 217 10.62 11.96 -0.23
C ASP A 217 11.51 10.94 0.48
N PRO A 218 11.84 9.82 -0.18
CA PRO A 218 12.60 8.78 0.47
C PRO A 218 13.97 9.21 1.01
N ARG A 219 14.58 10.24 0.40
CA ARG A 219 15.89 10.79 0.79
C ARG A 219 15.83 11.42 2.18
N ARG A 220 14.65 11.83 2.65
CA ARG A 220 14.46 12.45 3.98
C ARG A 220 14.57 11.47 5.12
N TYR A 221 14.36 10.18 4.86
CA TYR A 221 14.26 9.16 5.91
C TYR A 221 15.40 8.15 5.86
N ASP A 222 16.55 8.52 5.25
CA ASP A 222 17.75 7.68 5.14
C ASP A 222 17.45 6.29 4.54
N GLN A 223 16.42 6.19 3.68
CA GLN A 223 16.00 4.91 3.15
C GLN A 223 16.93 4.45 1.99
N VAL A 224 16.96 3.13 1.74
CA VAL A 224 17.51 2.35 0.59
C VAL A 224 18.73 2.88 -0.21
N ALA A 225 19.68 1.98 -0.46
CA ALA A 225 20.95 2.25 -1.13
C ALA A 225 20.92 2.56 -2.65
N ASP A 226 19.76 2.63 -3.32
CA ASP A 226 19.69 3.01 -4.75
C ASP A 226 18.34 3.65 -5.14
N TRP A 227 18.24 4.96 -4.95
CA TRP A 227 17.06 5.75 -5.30
C TRP A 227 16.80 5.90 -6.79
N SER A 228 17.80 5.62 -7.64
CA SER A 228 17.71 5.92 -9.06
C SER A 228 16.64 5.10 -9.79
N LYS A 229 16.21 3.98 -9.20
CA LYS A 229 15.24 3.04 -9.77
C LYS A 229 13.92 2.94 -9.00
N TRP A 230 13.68 3.85 -8.06
CA TRP A 230 12.48 3.81 -7.22
C TRP A 230 11.18 3.77 -8.02
N SER A 231 11.05 4.70 -8.97
CA SER A 231 9.85 4.84 -9.78
C SER A 231 9.74 3.73 -10.82
N GLU A 232 10.87 3.18 -11.27
CA GLU A 232 10.87 1.95 -12.08
C GLU A 232 10.32 0.76 -11.27
N ALA A 233 10.74 0.60 -10.00
CA ALA A 233 10.20 -0.44 -9.13
C ALA A 233 8.71 -0.23 -8.81
N MET A 234 8.25 1.02 -8.68
CA MET A 234 6.84 1.36 -8.53
C MET A 234 6.03 0.95 -9.77
N PHE A 235 6.53 1.27 -10.97
CA PHE A 235 5.94 0.82 -12.23
C PHE A 235 5.84 -0.69 -12.30
N GLU A 236 6.94 -1.41 -12.04
CA GLU A 236 6.96 -2.87 -12.04
C GLU A 236 5.93 -3.42 -11.05
N TYR A 237 5.88 -2.89 -9.83
CA TYR A 237 4.92 -3.33 -8.82
C TYR A 237 3.46 -3.22 -9.28
N TYR A 238 3.06 -2.07 -9.81
CA TYR A 238 1.68 -1.88 -10.30
C TYR A 238 1.40 -2.67 -11.57
N ASP A 239 2.37 -2.83 -12.47
CA ASP A 239 2.22 -3.69 -13.63
C ASP A 239 1.99 -5.15 -13.23
N LEU A 240 2.71 -5.64 -12.22
CA LEU A 240 2.53 -6.99 -11.67
C LEU A 240 1.17 -7.16 -11.02
N LEU A 241 0.70 -6.15 -10.26
CA LEU A 241 -0.61 -6.17 -9.62
C LEU A 241 -1.73 -6.23 -10.67
N VAL A 242 -1.66 -5.39 -11.71
CA VAL A 242 -2.59 -5.38 -12.84
C VAL A 242 -2.53 -6.72 -13.59
N SER A 243 -1.34 -7.21 -13.89
CA SER A 243 -1.18 -8.47 -14.64
C SER A 243 -1.69 -9.68 -13.87
N ALA A 244 -1.47 -9.73 -12.54
CA ALA A 244 -2.04 -10.74 -11.67
C ALA A 244 -3.58 -10.71 -11.68
N TYR A 245 -4.19 -9.52 -11.74
CA TYR A 245 -5.63 -9.38 -11.89
C TYR A 245 -6.12 -9.87 -13.26
N LYS A 246 -5.45 -9.50 -14.38
CA LYS A 246 -5.77 -10.00 -15.75
C LYS A 246 -5.73 -11.50 -15.89
N MET A 247 -4.84 -12.17 -15.15
CA MET A 247 -4.74 -13.62 -15.17
C MET A 247 -5.97 -14.32 -14.58
N ARG A 248 -6.75 -13.61 -13.76
CA ARG A 248 -7.95 -14.13 -13.07
C ARG A 248 -9.25 -13.64 -13.69
N GLU A 249 -9.24 -12.47 -14.33
CA GLU A 249 -10.40 -11.94 -15.04
C GLU A 249 -10.58 -12.57 -16.42
N GLU A 250 -11.84 -12.82 -16.80
CA GLU A 250 -12.23 -13.33 -18.12
C GLU A 250 -12.74 -12.22 -19.05
N ASP A 251 -13.28 -11.13 -18.50
CA ASP A 251 -13.92 -10.03 -19.25
C ASP A 251 -13.01 -8.82 -19.50
N ASP A 252 -13.45 -7.93 -20.40
CA ASP A 252 -12.82 -6.62 -20.63
C ASP A 252 -13.22 -5.65 -19.51
N TRP A 253 -12.30 -5.46 -18.57
CA TRP A 253 -12.48 -4.59 -17.40
C TRP A 253 -11.91 -3.17 -17.63
N GLN A 254 -11.49 -2.84 -18.84
CA GLN A 254 -10.91 -1.53 -19.15
C GLN A 254 -11.97 -0.43 -19.13
N PHE A 255 -11.59 0.75 -18.63
CA PHE A 255 -12.42 1.94 -18.74
C PHE A 255 -11.95 2.82 -19.88
N ASP A 256 -12.92 3.26 -20.67
CA ASP A 256 -12.85 4.55 -21.35
C ASP A 256 -13.41 5.62 -20.41
N TRP A 257 -12.60 6.60 -20.04
CA TRP A 257 -13.04 7.72 -19.21
C TRP A 257 -14.23 8.48 -19.82
N LYS A 258 -14.34 8.48 -21.15
CA LYS A 258 -15.38 9.18 -21.91
C LYS A 258 -16.64 8.33 -22.10
N GLY A 259 -16.60 7.06 -21.73
CA GLY A 259 -17.71 6.12 -21.83
C GLY A 259 -18.39 5.88 -20.48
N ASP A 260 -19.49 5.13 -20.53
CA ASP A 260 -20.22 4.71 -19.33
C ASP A 260 -19.37 3.76 -18.48
N ILE A 261 -19.39 3.96 -17.17
CA ILE A 261 -18.65 3.19 -16.20
C ILE A 261 -19.45 1.92 -15.88
N GLN A 262 -19.10 0.84 -16.56
CA GLN A 262 -19.80 -0.45 -16.46
C GLN A 262 -19.60 -1.12 -15.09
N LEU A 263 -18.45 -0.91 -14.45
CA LEU A 263 -18.06 -1.62 -13.23
C LEU A 263 -18.65 -0.98 -11.96
N GLY A 264 -19.67 -1.64 -11.40
CA GLY A 264 -20.18 -1.35 -10.07
C GLY A 264 -19.35 -1.99 -8.96
N HIS A 265 -19.47 -1.47 -7.74
CA HIS A 265 -18.93 -2.07 -6.54
C HIS A 265 -19.80 -1.75 -5.32
N GLU A 266 -20.41 -2.78 -4.74
CA GLU A 266 -21.08 -2.68 -3.44
C GLU A 266 -20.07 -2.98 -2.33
N THR A 267 -19.90 -2.04 -1.40
CA THR A 267 -19.02 -2.21 -0.24
C THR A 267 -19.82 -2.33 1.06
N LYS A 268 -19.34 -3.20 1.94
CA LYS A 268 -19.88 -3.38 3.30
C LYS A 268 -18.91 -2.86 4.37
N LEU A 269 -17.93 -2.07 3.97
CA LEU A 269 -16.88 -1.57 4.86
C LEU A 269 -17.25 -0.22 5.49
N THR A 270 -16.50 0.11 6.54
CA THR A 270 -16.55 1.42 7.21
C THR A 270 -15.14 1.94 7.43
N ASN A 271 -14.99 3.26 7.55
CA ASN A 271 -13.75 3.83 8.06
C ASN A 271 -13.60 3.62 9.58
N MET A 272 -12.50 4.11 10.18
CA MET A 272 -12.27 3.98 11.64
C MET A 272 -13.34 4.65 12.49
N ALA A 273 -13.92 5.75 12.00
CA ALA A 273 -15.01 6.44 12.67
C ALA A 273 -16.36 5.71 12.55
N GLY A 274 -16.42 4.57 11.86
CA GLY A 274 -17.64 3.78 11.65
C GLY A 274 -18.58 4.34 10.58
N ARG A 275 -18.16 5.36 9.82
CA ARG A 275 -18.91 5.89 8.68
C ARG A 275 -18.85 4.88 7.53
N PRO A 276 -19.97 4.62 6.82
CA PRO A 276 -19.98 3.73 5.68
C PRO A 276 -19.12 4.27 4.55
N MET A 277 -18.54 3.37 3.76
CA MET A 277 -17.89 3.72 2.51
C MET A 277 -18.91 3.74 1.37
N ALA A 278 -18.71 4.63 0.41
CA ALA A 278 -19.58 4.76 -0.75
C ALA A 278 -19.53 3.49 -1.62
N SER A 279 -20.70 3.04 -2.06
CA SER A 279 -20.84 2.03 -3.10
C SER A 279 -21.07 2.72 -4.44
N ARG A 280 -20.67 2.08 -5.54
CA ARG A 280 -20.90 2.58 -6.91
C ARG A 280 -21.82 1.63 -7.66
N SER A 281 -22.87 2.16 -8.26
CA SER A 281 -23.77 1.38 -9.10
C SER A 281 -23.07 0.99 -10.42
N PRO A 282 -23.35 -0.18 -11.01
CA PRO A 282 -22.88 -0.50 -12.36
C PRO A 282 -23.58 0.37 -13.42
N GLU A 283 -23.03 0.38 -14.63
CA GLU A 283 -23.58 1.09 -15.80
C GLU A 283 -23.85 2.59 -15.54
N HIS A 284 -22.97 3.23 -14.76
CA HIS A 284 -23.13 4.64 -14.42
C HIS A 284 -22.73 5.51 -15.64
N PRO A 285 -23.58 6.45 -16.09
CA PRO A 285 -23.22 7.34 -17.20
C PRO A 285 -22.01 8.19 -16.82
N ALA A 286 -21.15 8.53 -17.78
CA ALA A 286 -20.03 9.45 -17.52
C ALA A 286 -20.56 10.78 -16.96
N VAL A 287 -20.07 11.20 -15.79
CA VAL A 287 -20.50 12.45 -15.14
C VAL A 287 -19.43 13.50 -15.30
N GLU A 288 -19.76 14.59 -15.99
CA GLU A 288 -18.86 15.74 -16.15
C GLU A 288 -18.77 16.62 -14.89
N ASN A 289 -18.38 16.02 -13.76
CA ASN A 289 -18.12 16.75 -12.52
C ASN A 289 -16.73 17.41 -12.55
N LYS A 290 -16.37 18.10 -11.46
CA LYS A 290 -15.07 18.78 -11.37
C LYS A 290 -13.86 17.83 -11.48
N TYR A 291 -13.99 16.60 -10.99
CA TYR A 291 -12.92 15.60 -11.00
C TYR A 291 -12.73 15.02 -12.40
N TYR A 292 -13.82 14.79 -13.13
CA TYR A 292 -13.76 14.42 -14.55
C TYR A 292 -13.04 15.49 -15.38
N LYS A 293 -13.40 16.76 -15.20
CA LYS A 293 -12.76 17.88 -15.92
C LYS A 293 -11.27 17.95 -15.63
N GLU A 294 -10.89 17.84 -14.36
CA GLU A 294 -9.48 17.79 -13.98
C GLU A 294 -8.74 16.60 -14.60
N LEU A 295 -9.36 15.41 -14.61
CA LEU A 295 -8.80 14.23 -15.25
C LEU A 295 -8.58 14.43 -16.76
N MET A 296 -9.57 14.98 -17.46
CA MET A 296 -9.46 15.25 -18.91
C MET A 296 -8.41 16.32 -19.22
N ASP A 297 -8.32 17.38 -18.41
CA ASP A 297 -7.26 18.39 -18.56
C ASP A 297 -5.86 17.78 -18.40
N ILE A 298 -5.70 16.78 -17.52
CA ILE A 298 -4.43 16.06 -17.33
C ILE A 298 -4.20 15.07 -18.48
N ASP A 299 -5.23 14.36 -18.93
CA ASP A 299 -5.18 13.42 -20.05
C ASP A 299 -4.69 14.11 -21.33
N GLU A 300 -5.20 15.30 -21.63
CA GLU A 300 -4.75 16.12 -22.76
C GLU A 300 -3.25 16.44 -22.67
N LYS A 301 -2.74 16.81 -21.49
CA LYS A 301 -1.30 17.09 -21.28
C LYS A 301 -0.46 15.83 -21.42
N ILE A 302 -0.94 14.66 -20.99
CA ILE A 302 -0.24 13.39 -21.21
C ILE A 302 -0.12 13.10 -22.71
N MET A 303 -1.16 13.39 -23.49
CA MET A 303 -1.10 13.25 -24.94
C MET A 303 -0.07 14.21 -25.57
N GLU A 304 0.20 15.38 -24.97
CA GLU A 304 1.30 16.24 -25.41
C GLU A 304 2.68 15.58 -25.22
N ILE A 305 2.88 14.82 -24.14
CA ILE A 305 4.13 14.07 -23.92
C ILE A 305 4.32 13.06 -25.05
N TYR A 306 3.26 12.33 -25.39
CA TYR A 306 3.28 11.34 -26.45
C TYR A 306 3.59 11.98 -27.81
N ASN A 307 2.89 13.06 -28.16
CA ASN A 307 3.04 13.73 -29.46
C ASN A 307 4.40 14.40 -29.63
N ASN A 308 4.89 15.08 -28.59
CA ASN A 308 6.14 15.85 -28.65
C ASN A 308 7.36 15.02 -28.25
N LYS A 309 7.15 13.82 -27.69
CA LYS A 309 8.19 12.93 -27.16
C LYS A 309 9.07 13.63 -26.12
N ALA A 310 8.47 14.55 -25.35
CA ALA A 310 9.14 15.40 -24.38
C ALA A 310 8.20 15.75 -23.22
N VAL A 311 8.77 16.00 -22.05
CA VAL A 311 8.04 16.43 -20.84
C VAL A 311 8.26 17.91 -20.62
N TYR A 312 7.19 18.71 -20.55
CA TYR A 312 7.28 20.14 -20.26
C TYR A 312 7.47 20.36 -18.76
N ILE A 313 8.58 20.98 -18.37
CA ILE A 313 8.81 21.39 -16.97
C ILE A 313 8.02 22.67 -16.68
N ASN A 314 7.92 23.54 -17.68
CA ASN A 314 7.13 24.75 -17.70
C ASN A 314 6.91 25.17 -19.16
N ASP A 315 6.17 26.26 -19.38
CA ASP A 315 5.81 26.78 -20.71
C ASP A 315 7.01 27.10 -21.62
N SER A 316 8.22 27.19 -21.07
CA SER A 316 9.45 27.60 -21.80
C SER A 316 10.51 26.51 -21.87
N TYR A 317 10.36 25.39 -21.16
CA TYR A 317 11.39 24.34 -21.08
C TYR A 317 10.79 22.94 -21.13
N SER A 318 11.31 22.11 -22.03
CA SER A 318 10.95 20.71 -22.19
C SER A 318 12.16 19.79 -22.05
N PHE A 319 11.95 18.63 -21.45
CA PHE A 319 12.91 17.55 -21.31
C PHE A 319 12.69 16.49 -22.41
N PRO A 320 13.65 16.26 -23.33
CA PRO A 320 13.47 15.32 -24.44
C PRO A 320 13.59 13.87 -23.96
N LEU A 321 12.51 13.09 -24.02
CA LEU A 321 12.49 11.72 -23.48
C LEU A 321 13.36 10.74 -24.27
N LEU A 322 13.42 10.88 -25.60
CA LEU A 322 14.11 9.91 -26.46
C LEU A 322 15.63 10.00 -26.40
N GLU A 323 16.17 11.08 -25.83
CA GLU A 323 17.60 11.25 -25.54
C GLU A 323 18.01 10.52 -24.24
N HIS A 324 17.02 10.14 -23.41
CA HIS A 324 17.19 9.52 -22.09
C HIS A 324 16.38 8.21 -21.98
N ARG A 325 16.60 7.30 -22.94
CA ARG A 325 15.75 6.11 -23.14
C ARG A 325 15.65 5.18 -21.94
N ASP A 326 16.75 5.04 -21.22
CA ASP A 326 16.88 4.28 -19.97
C ASP A 326 16.02 4.86 -18.85
N MET A 327 15.82 6.18 -18.83
CA MET A 327 15.03 6.88 -17.81
C MET A 327 13.55 7.03 -18.13
N ILE A 328 13.09 6.65 -19.32
CA ILE A 328 11.68 6.84 -19.75
C ILE A 328 10.68 6.28 -18.73
N VAL A 329 10.89 5.06 -18.21
CA VAL A 329 9.97 4.45 -17.24
C VAL A 329 9.95 5.28 -15.97
N THR A 330 11.12 5.62 -15.43
CA THR A 330 11.25 6.42 -14.21
C THR A 330 10.55 7.77 -14.35
N ILE A 331 10.87 8.53 -15.40
CA ILE A 331 10.33 9.88 -15.62
C ILE A 331 8.81 9.84 -15.81
N LEU A 332 8.30 8.94 -16.67
CA LEU A 332 6.86 8.86 -16.90
C LEU A 332 6.11 8.39 -15.66
N THR A 333 6.68 7.46 -14.87
CA THR A 333 6.08 7.05 -13.60
C THR A 333 6.02 8.23 -12.63
N ASP A 334 7.11 8.98 -12.49
CA ASP A 334 7.16 10.16 -11.63
C ASP A 334 6.12 11.21 -12.03
N ILE A 335 5.91 11.43 -13.32
CA ILE A 335 4.91 12.36 -13.84
C ILE A 335 3.49 11.85 -13.59
N LEU A 336 3.18 10.61 -14.00
CA LEU A 336 1.81 10.08 -13.96
C LEU A 336 1.29 9.88 -12.53
N PHE A 337 2.19 9.52 -11.60
CA PHE A 337 1.86 9.37 -10.18
C PHE A 337 2.09 10.65 -9.37
N ASN A 338 2.76 11.66 -9.96
CA ASN A 338 3.22 12.88 -9.33
C ASN A 338 4.02 12.63 -8.06
N THR A 339 5.07 11.82 -8.17
CA THR A 339 5.94 11.53 -7.02
C THR A 339 6.71 12.78 -6.62
N THR A 340 7.34 12.77 -5.43
CA THR A 340 8.26 13.84 -5.01
C THR A 340 9.47 14.02 -5.94
N SER A 341 9.74 13.06 -6.83
CA SER A 341 10.82 13.10 -7.82
C SER A 341 10.37 13.64 -9.18
N SER A 342 9.08 13.92 -9.35
CA SER A 342 8.53 14.52 -10.58
C SER A 342 9.27 15.80 -10.95
N ILE A 343 9.72 15.87 -12.21
CA ILE A 343 10.38 17.05 -12.77
C ILE A 343 9.38 18.16 -13.12
N SER A 344 8.07 17.88 -13.09
CA SER A 344 7.03 18.83 -13.47
C SER A 344 5.72 18.63 -12.69
N PRO A 345 5.77 18.71 -11.34
CA PRO A 345 4.66 18.28 -10.48
C PRO A 345 3.43 19.18 -10.54
N THR A 346 3.60 20.46 -10.89
CA THR A 346 2.52 21.45 -11.01
C THR A 346 1.87 21.48 -12.39
N HIS A 347 2.64 21.22 -13.45
CA HIS A 347 2.13 21.28 -14.82
C HIS A 347 1.23 20.08 -15.13
N TYR A 348 1.71 18.86 -14.87
CA TYR A 348 0.97 17.62 -15.16
C TYR A 348 0.04 17.19 -14.04
N LYS A 349 0.32 17.58 -12.79
CA LYS A 349 -0.36 17.04 -11.59
C LYS A 349 -0.28 15.50 -11.58
N SER A 350 -1.14 14.82 -10.82
CA SER A 350 -1.18 13.36 -10.75
C SER A 350 -2.35 12.82 -11.56
N TYR A 351 -2.06 12.08 -12.62
CA TYR A 351 -3.07 11.39 -13.42
C TYR A 351 -3.74 10.26 -12.64
N PHE A 352 -2.92 9.48 -11.91
CA PHE A 352 -3.42 8.45 -11.02
C PHE A 352 -4.37 9.02 -9.98
N ASP A 353 -4.02 10.14 -9.32
CA ASP A 353 -4.92 10.72 -8.33
C ASP A 353 -6.20 11.26 -8.96
N ALA A 354 -6.10 12.04 -10.05
CA ALA A 354 -7.29 12.57 -10.70
C ALA A 354 -8.26 11.46 -11.14
N ALA A 355 -7.73 10.34 -11.63
CA ALA A 355 -8.51 9.17 -12.00
C ALA A 355 -9.19 8.53 -10.79
N VAL A 356 -8.46 8.29 -9.69
CA VAL A 356 -9.04 7.73 -8.45
C VAL A 356 -10.08 8.68 -7.84
N ASP A 357 -9.87 9.99 -7.85
CA ASP A 357 -10.85 10.94 -7.32
C ASP A 357 -12.10 10.99 -8.19
N TYR A 358 -11.97 10.86 -9.51
CA TYR A 358 -13.11 10.76 -10.41
C TYR A 358 -13.96 9.52 -10.08
N ILE A 359 -13.40 8.31 -10.09
CA ILE A 359 -14.17 7.09 -9.76
C ILE A 359 -14.69 7.07 -8.31
N ALA A 360 -13.98 7.67 -7.36
CA ALA A 360 -14.44 7.82 -5.98
C ALA A 360 -15.63 8.77 -5.84
N SER A 361 -15.73 9.77 -6.71
CA SER A 361 -16.77 10.80 -6.65
C SER A 361 -18.13 10.37 -7.20
N ILE A 362 -18.18 9.22 -7.88
CA ILE A 362 -19.41 8.68 -8.46
C ILE A 362 -20.23 8.03 -7.35
N ASP A 363 -21.51 8.37 -7.27
CA ASP A 363 -22.45 7.90 -6.24
C ASP A 363 -22.02 8.17 -4.78
N SER A 364 -20.98 8.98 -4.55
CA SER A 364 -20.54 9.36 -3.20
C SER A 364 -21.19 10.66 -2.75
N ASP A 365 -21.65 10.67 -1.50
CA ASP A 365 -22.09 11.84 -0.76
C ASP A 365 -21.17 12.03 0.47
N PRO A 366 -20.24 13.00 0.42
CA PRO A 366 -19.33 13.29 1.54
C PRO A 366 -20.04 13.62 2.87
N ALA A 367 -21.31 14.03 2.84
CA ALA A 367 -22.10 14.26 4.05
C ALA A 367 -22.51 12.95 4.73
N GLU A 368 -22.75 11.89 3.96
CA GLU A 368 -23.26 10.61 4.45
C GLU A 368 -22.15 9.55 4.58
N ASP A 369 -21.16 9.59 3.70
CA ASP A 369 -20.12 8.57 3.58
C ASP A 369 -18.70 9.08 3.85
N ALA A 370 -17.78 8.13 4.00
CA ALA A 370 -16.34 8.38 4.18
C ALA A 370 -15.58 8.41 2.84
N GLY A 371 -16.25 8.55 1.70
CA GLY A 371 -15.71 8.26 0.38
C GLY A 371 -15.75 6.77 0.03
N GLY A 372 -15.34 6.45 -1.19
CA GLY A 372 -15.30 5.08 -1.72
C GLY A 372 -14.09 4.28 -1.23
N VAL A 373 -14.14 2.96 -1.38
CA VAL A 373 -13.04 2.06 -0.97
C VAL A 373 -11.71 2.38 -1.66
N VAL A 374 -11.75 3.00 -2.86
CA VAL A 374 -10.58 3.41 -3.65
C VAL A 374 -9.85 4.62 -3.08
N ASN A 375 -10.48 5.38 -2.19
CA ASN A 375 -9.81 6.49 -1.50
C ASN A 375 -8.78 6.01 -0.47
N TYR A 376 -8.87 4.75 -0.06
CA TYR A 376 -8.07 4.19 1.02
C TYR A 376 -7.17 3.10 0.49
N THR A 377 -5.86 3.24 0.71
CA THR A 377 -4.90 2.23 0.29
C THR A 377 -5.24 0.83 0.84
N MET A 378 -5.79 0.75 2.04
CA MET A 378 -6.14 -0.53 2.68
C MET A 378 -7.32 -1.28 2.03
N SER A 379 -8.16 -0.59 1.24
CA SER A 379 -9.36 -1.17 0.63
C SER A 379 -9.46 -0.96 -0.87
N ALA A 380 -8.55 -0.20 -1.50
CA ALA A 380 -8.65 0.16 -2.91
C ALA A 380 -8.73 -1.05 -3.85
N LEU A 381 -7.99 -2.12 -3.55
CA LEU A 381 -7.99 -3.36 -4.33
C LEU A 381 -9.34 -4.09 -4.35
N ARG A 382 -10.29 -3.71 -3.48
CA ARG A 382 -11.62 -4.32 -3.45
C ARG A 382 -12.47 -3.87 -4.62
N ASP A 383 -12.24 -2.68 -5.14
CA ASP A 383 -13.00 -2.14 -6.27
C ASP A 383 -12.36 -2.58 -7.60
N PRO A 384 -13.10 -3.28 -8.49
CA PRO A 384 -12.56 -3.64 -9.80
C PRO A 384 -12.13 -2.42 -10.62
N ALA A 385 -12.80 -1.27 -10.44
CA ALA A 385 -12.44 -0.02 -11.12
C ALA A 385 -11.03 0.49 -10.79
N PHE A 386 -10.53 0.15 -9.60
CA PHE A 386 -9.19 0.54 -9.20
C PHE A 386 -8.11 -0.09 -10.08
N TYR A 387 -8.31 -1.35 -10.48
CA TYR A 387 -7.40 -2.01 -11.41
C TYR A 387 -7.43 -1.32 -12.77
N SER A 388 -8.62 -0.93 -13.26
CA SER A 388 -8.81 -0.15 -14.50
C SER A 388 -8.02 1.15 -14.49
N VAL A 389 -8.03 1.87 -13.36
CA VAL A 389 -7.20 3.08 -13.19
C VAL A 389 -5.72 2.75 -13.30
N LEU A 390 -5.25 1.76 -12.55
CA LEU A 390 -3.84 1.34 -12.60
C LEU A 390 -3.44 0.95 -14.02
N ASN A 391 -4.29 0.19 -14.72
CA ASN A 391 -4.04 -0.20 -16.10
C ASN A 391 -3.93 1.00 -17.03
N ASN A 392 -4.84 1.96 -16.93
CA ASN A 392 -4.79 3.16 -17.78
C ASN A 392 -3.49 3.95 -17.55
N VAL A 393 -3.04 4.08 -16.30
CA VAL A 393 -1.76 4.72 -15.97
C VAL A 393 -0.57 3.92 -16.54
N ILE A 394 -0.54 2.61 -16.33
CA ILE A 394 0.57 1.75 -16.75
C ILE A 394 0.64 1.61 -18.27
N GLU A 395 -0.50 1.56 -18.96
CA GLU A 395 -0.55 1.46 -20.42
C GLU A 395 0.01 2.71 -21.10
N VAL A 396 -0.11 3.91 -20.53
CA VAL A 396 0.58 5.11 -21.07
C VAL A 396 2.08 4.85 -21.22
N ILE A 397 2.72 4.30 -20.17
CA ILE A 397 4.16 4.01 -20.17
C ILE A 397 4.48 2.89 -21.15
N LYS A 398 3.70 1.80 -21.15
CA LYS A 398 3.91 0.64 -22.02
C LYS A 398 3.75 1.00 -23.50
N VAL A 399 2.70 1.74 -23.86
CA VAL A 399 2.44 2.23 -25.21
C VAL A 399 3.59 3.11 -25.66
N PHE A 400 3.98 4.09 -24.84
CA PHE A 400 5.10 4.98 -25.18
C PHE A 400 6.40 4.19 -25.41
N LYS A 401 6.74 3.26 -24.51
CA LYS A 401 7.92 2.40 -24.64
C LYS A 401 7.86 1.53 -25.90
N ARG A 402 6.74 0.86 -26.15
CA ARG A 402 6.56 -0.04 -27.30
C ARG A 402 6.72 0.68 -28.64
N GLU A 403 6.27 1.92 -28.73
CA GLU A 403 6.24 2.67 -29.99
C GLU A 403 7.49 3.51 -30.23
N HIS A 404 8.23 3.85 -29.17
CA HIS A 404 9.39 4.73 -29.25
C HIS A 404 10.73 4.10 -28.82
N SER A 405 10.71 2.91 -28.20
CA SER A 405 11.94 2.16 -27.88
C SER A 405 12.15 1.04 -28.90
N PRO A 406 13.41 0.82 -29.34
CA PRO A 406 13.71 -0.32 -30.20
C PRO A 406 13.45 -1.62 -29.42
N PRO A 407 12.95 -2.68 -30.09
CA PRO A 407 12.86 -4.00 -29.48
C PRO A 407 14.27 -4.52 -29.16
N TYR A 408 14.36 -5.41 -28.16
CA TYR A 408 15.61 -6.07 -27.83
C TYR A 408 16.18 -6.80 -29.04
N THR A 409 17.50 -6.69 -29.24
CA THR A 409 18.20 -7.47 -30.25
C THR A 409 18.43 -8.90 -29.76
N LYS A 410 18.73 -9.79 -30.72
CA LYS A 410 19.06 -11.17 -30.40
C LYS A 410 20.28 -11.26 -29.47
N GLU A 411 21.26 -10.40 -29.67
CA GLU A 411 22.50 -10.32 -28.90
C GLU A 411 22.25 -9.85 -27.46
N GLU A 412 21.25 -9.00 -27.24
CA GLU A 412 20.84 -8.57 -25.89
C GLU A 412 20.10 -9.66 -25.11
N LEU A 413 19.42 -10.58 -25.80
CA LEU A 413 18.62 -11.65 -25.18
C LEU A 413 19.38 -12.96 -24.99
N ILE A 414 20.40 -13.23 -25.81
CA ILE A 414 21.14 -14.48 -25.76
C ILE A 414 22.24 -14.42 -24.70
N LEU A 415 22.15 -15.32 -23.74
CA LEU A 415 23.29 -15.68 -22.91
C LEU A 415 24.13 -16.71 -23.67
N GLU A 416 25.24 -16.27 -24.26
CA GLU A 416 26.16 -17.14 -24.99
C GLU A 416 26.59 -18.35 -24.15
N ASP A 417 26.77 -19.48 -24.82
CA ASP A 417 27.16 -20.78 -24.25
C ASP A 417 26.17 -21.42 -23.25
N VAL A 418 25.08 -20.75 -22.88
CA VAL A 418 24.04 -21.33 -22.02
C VAL A 418 22.84 -21.75 -22.86
N VAL A 419 22.55 -23.05 -22.87
CA VAL A 419 21.39 -23.61 -23.57
C VAL A 419 20.38 -24.09 -22.54
N ALA A 420 19.19 -23.47 -22.53
CA ALA A 420 18.06 -23.96 -21.76
C ALA A 420 17.59 -25.33 -22.28
N GLY A 421 17.44 -26.29 -21.38
CA GLY A 421 16.92 -27.62 -21.66
C GLY A 421 15.47 -27.76 -21.20
N GLU A 422 15.09 -28.98 -20.80
CA GLU A 422 13.73 -29.27 -20.36
C GLU A 422 13.40 -28.61 -19.01
N MET A 423 12.16 -28.13 -18.91
CA MET A 423 11.52 -27.69 -17.66
C MET A 423 10.41 -28.67 -17.31
N SER A 424 10.35 -29.08 -16.05
CA SER A 424 9.22 -29.86 -15.52
C SER A 424 8.73 -29.23 -14.22
N VAL A 425 7.43 -29.32 -13.99
CA VAL A 425 6.75 -28.77 -12.81
C VAL A 425 5.90 -29.88 -12.21
N THR A 426 5.97 -30.07 -10.89
CA THR A 426 5.01 -30.97 -10.22
C THR A 426 3.60 -30.38 -10.30
N ARG A 427 2.58 -31.19 -10.07
CA ARG A 427 1.19 -30.70 -10.09
C ARG A 427 1.02 -29.49 -9.17
N MET A 428 0.38 -28.43 -9.68
CA MET A 428 -0.01 -27.25 -8.91
C MET A 428 -1.49 -27.39 -8.57
N GLU A 429 -1.83 -27.31 -7.29
CA GLU A 429 -3.20 -27.45 -6.79
C GLU A 429 -3.56 -26.29 -5.87
N THR A 430 -4.66 -25.62 -6.16
CA THR A 430 -5.19 -24.53 -5.32
C THR A 430 -6.39 -25.01 -4.51
N SER A 431 -6.58 -24.44 -3.34
CA SER A 431 -7.73 -24.71 -2.47
C SER A 431 -8.08 -23.48 -1.64
N PHE A 432 -9.25 -23.48 -1.00
CA PHE A 432 -9.63 -22.44 -0.05
C PHE A 432 -9.46 -22.93 1.38
N GLU A 433 -8.75 -22.15 2.19
CA GLU A 433 -8.48 -22.44 3.61
C GLU A 433 -9.05 -21.36 4.51
N LYS A 434 -9.53 -21.76 5.69
CA LYS A 434 -9.89 -20.82 6.76
C LYS A 434 -8.63 -20.47 7.56
N ARG A 435 -8.29 -19.18 7.63
CA ARG A 435 -7.17 -18.67 8.43
C ARG A 435 -7.65 -17.68 9.47
N LYS A 436 -7.09 -17.75 10.67
CA LYS A 436 -7.41 -16.81 11.75
C LYS A 436 -6.71 -15.46 11.50
N MET A 437 -7.45 -14.37 11.69
CA MET A 437 -7.00 -12.99 11.59
C MET A 437 -7.42 -12.24 12.85
N PHE A 438 -6.55 -11.40 13.41
CA PHE A 438 -6.91 -10.61 14.60
C PHE A 438 -7.79 -9.42 14.23
N VAL A 439 -8.69 -9.04 15.13
CA VAL A 439 -9.67 -7.97 14.88
C VAL A 439 -9.62 -6.81 15.88
N GLY A 440 -8.62 -6.72 16.76
CA GLY A 440 -8.77 -5.79 17.88
C GLY A 440 -8.66 -4.29 17.57
N GLY A 441 -8.56 -3.87 16.30
CA GLY A 441 -8.89 -2.49 15.92
C GLY A 441 -10.34 -2.10 16.22
N ILE A 442 -11.20 -3.07 16.58
CA ILE A 442 -12.59 -2.83 16.99
C ILE A 442 -12.85 -2.90 18.50
N VAL A 443 -11.83 -3.07 19.34
CA VAL A 443 -11.96 -3.13 20.80
C VAL A 443 -11.22 -1.97 21.46
N ASP A 444 -11.91 -1.29 22.36
CA ASP A 444 -11.38 -0.11 23.06
C ASP A 444 -10.30 -0.48 24.10
N ASP A 445 -10.28 -1.74 24.57
CA ASP A 445 -9.23 -2.30 25.44
C ASP A 445 -8.09 -2.93 24.65
N PHE A 446 -6.94 -2.26 24.67
CA PHE A 446 -5.68 -2.70 24.05
C PHE A 446 -5.20 -4.05 24.59
N MET A 447 -5.41 -4.36 25.88
CA MET A 447 -4.98 -5.63 26.48
C MET A 447 -5.79 -6.82 25.95
N GLU A 448 -6.96 -6.54 25.39
CA GLU A 448 -7.81 -7.55 24.76
C GLU A 448 -7.65 -7.62 23.23
N TRP A 449 -6.93 -6.68 22.61
CA TRP A 449 -6.71 -6.63 21.15
C TRP A 449 -6.27 -7.99 20.59
N MET A 450 -5.33 -8.65 21.27
CA MET A 450 -4.75 -9.91 20.84
C MET A 450 -5.66 -11.14 21.11
N ARG A 451 -6.80 -10.97 21.77
CA ARG A 451 -7.71 -12.07 22.12
C ARG A 451 -8.73 -12.35 21.02
N TYR A 452 -9.06 -11.34 20.23
CA TYR A 452 -10.17 -11.42 19.30
C TYR A 452 -9.68 -11.69 17.88
N GLN A 453 -10.27 -12.72 17.28
CA GLN A 453 -9.98 -13.23 15.95
C GLN A 453 -11.24 -13.53 15.14
N VAL A 454 -11.10 -13.52 13.82
CA VAL A 454 -12.09 -14.06 12.88
C VAL A 454 -11.42 -15.08 11.98
N GLN A 455 -12.22 -15.97 11.40
CA GLN A 455 -11.75 -16.85 10.33
C GLN A 455 -11.97 -16.14 8.99
N ALA A 456 -10.95 -16.05 8.15
CA ALA A 456 -11.06 -15.58 6.78
C ALA A 456 -10.84 -16.74 5.81
N LEU A 457 -11.73 -16.90 4.83
CA LEU A 457 -11.57 -17.89 3.76
C LEU A 457 -10.64 -17.32 2.68
N ARG A 458 -9.51 -18.00 2.42
CA ARG A 458 -8.45 -17.49 1.55
C ARG A 458 -7.97 -18.55 0.56
N LEU A 459 -7.61 -18.12 -0.65
CA LEU A 459 -6.98 -18.98 -1.64
C LEU A 459 -5.57 -19.38 -1.16
N THR A 460 -5.24 -20.65 -1.27
CA THR A 460 -3.92 -21.23 -0.98
C THR A 460 -3.43 -22.04 -2.18
N LEU A 461 -2.14 -22.33 -2.21
CA LEU A 461 -1.48 -23.17 -3.22
C LEU A 461 -0.65 -24.23 -2.50
N GLU A 462 -0.85 -25.50 -2.87
CA GLU A 462 -0.02 -26.59 -2.37
C GLU A 462 1.44 -26.44 -2.84
N PRO A 463 2.44 -26.77 -2.00
CA PRO A 463 3.83 -26.71 -2.40
C PRO A 463 4.11 -27.53 -3.67
N PHE A 464 4.79 -26.92 -4.63
CA PHE A 464 5.19 -27.56 -5.87
C PHE A 464 6.69 -27.38 -6.12
N THR A 465 7.26 -28.19 -7.01
CA THR A 465 8.69 -28.14 -7.38
C THR A 465 8.82 -27.93 -8.87
N MET A 466 9.71 -27.01 -9.25
CA MET A 466 10.13 -26.79 -10.63
C MET A 466 11.55 -27.34 -10.80
N LYS A 467 11.78 -28.10 -11.87
CA LYS A 467 13.10 -28.61 -12.25
C LYS A 467 13.47 -28.07 -13.62
N PHE A 468 14.61 -27.40 -13.69
CA PHE A 468 15.13 -26.79 -14.90
C PHE A 468 16.48 -27.42 -15.26
N GLN A 469 16.58 -27.92 -16.48
CA GLN A 469 17.85 -28.34 -17.07
C GLN A 469 18.42 -27.18 -17.88
N ALA A 470 19.71 -26.90 -17.70
CA ALA A 470 20.43 -25.93 -18.51
C ALA A 470 21.86 -26.40 -18.68
N ASN A 471 22.37 -26.33 -19.90
CA ASN A 471 23.71 -26.78 -20.26
C ASN A 471 24.62 -25.57 -20.48
N ASN A 472 25.68 -25.46 -19.68
CA ASN A 472 26.76 -24.50 -19.91
C ASN A 472 27.84 -25.15 -20.80
N LYS A 473 28.02 -24.63 -22.00
CA LYS A 473 29.03 -25.07 -22.97
C LYS A 473 30.38 -24.37 -22.79
N ALA A 474 30.46 -23.33 -21.96
CA ALA A 474 31.69 -22.61 -21.71
C ALA A 474 32.65 -23.46 -20.85
N ASP A 475 33.94 -23.22 -21.04
CA ASP A 475 34.97 -23.89 -20.24
C ASP A 475 35.05 -23.36 -18.78
N SER A 476 34.40 -22.23 -18.48
CA SER A 476 34.34 -21.61 -17.16
C SER A 476 32.93 -21.62 -16.56
N SER A 477 32.86 -21.54 -15.22
CA SER A 477 31.60 -21.29 -14.52
C SER A 477 31.00 -19.95 -14.96
N ARG A 478 29.70 -19.92 -15.18
CA ARG A 478 28.94 -18.70 -15.49
C ARG A 478 27.88 -18.47 -14.43
N MET A 479 27.72 -17.23 -14.00
CA MET A 479 26.54 -16.79 -13.26
C MET A 479 25.42 -16.51 -14.25
N ALA A 480 24.24 -17.07 -14.00
CA ALA A 480 23.03 -16.79 -14.73
C ALA A 480 21.94 -16.34 -13.76
N ILE A 481 21.04 -15.47 -14.21
CA ILE A 481 19.81 -15.16 -13.48
C ILE A 481 18.71 -15.97 -14.14
N VAL A 482 18.06 -16.83 -13.36
CA VAL A 482 16.87 -17.57 -13.81
C VAL A 482 15.66 -16.72 -13.44
N THR A 483 14.76 -16.50 -14.40
CA THR A 483 13.47 -15.84 -14.17
C THR A 483 12.36 -16.75 -14.65
N VAL A 484 11.40 -17.02 -13.78
CA VAL A 484 10.26 -17.90 -14.05
C VAL A 484 9.00 -17.08 -14.03
N MET A 485 8.19 -17.20 -15.08
CA MET A 485 6.92 -16.49 -15.21
C MET A 485 5.80 -17.46 -15.55
N LEU A 486 4.64 -17.24 -14.94
CA LEU A 486 3.38 -17.85 -15.34
C LEU A 486 2.70 -16.91 -16.34
N VAL A 487 2.19 -17.46 -17.45
CA VAL A 487 1.47 -16.68 -18.47
C VAL A 487 0.13 -17.32 -18.77
N LYS A 488 -0.87 -16.48 -19.08
CA LYS A 488 -2.23 -16.96 -19.40
C LYS A 488 -2.30 -17.65 -20.77
N ASP A 489 -1.55 -17.12 -21.73
CA ASP A 489 -1.49 -17.62 -23.11
C ASP A 489 -0.02 -17.68 -23.56
N THR A 490 0.34 -18.76 -24.24
CA THR A 490 1.67 -18.95 -24.85
C THR A 490 1.88 -18.14 -26.12
N ASN A 491 0.83 -17.50 -26.66
CA ASN A 491 0.94 -16.58 -27.78
C ASN A 491 1.85 -15.37 -27.39
N PRO A 492 2.97 -15.14 -28.10
CA PRO A 492 3.89 -14.03 -27.81
C PRO A 492 3.23 -12.65 -27.74
N ASP A 493 2.19 -12.40 -28.53
CA ASP A 493 1.48 -11.10 -28.55
C ASP A 493 0.56 -10.92 -27.33
N ALA A 494 0.15 -12.02 -26.69
CA ALA A 494 -0.64 -12.04 -25.47
C ALA A 494 0.25 -12.19 -24.21
N PHE A 495 1.47 -12.72 -24.37
CA PHE A 495 2.44 -13.01 -23.31
C PHE A 495 2.64 -11.82 -22.37
N PHE A 496 2.91 -10.63 -22.92
CA PHE A 496 3.17 -9.42 -22.13
C PHE A 496 1.92 -8.70 -21.63
N LYS A 497 0.73 -9.19 -22.00
CA LYS A 497 -0.54 -8.60 -21.54
C LYS A 497 -1.00 -9.18 -20.20
N SER A 498 -0.64 -10.42 -19.89
CA SER A 498 -1.09 -11.11 -18.68
C SER A 498 -0.06 -12.15 -18.25
N TYR A 499 0.80 -11.76 -17.31
CA TYR A 499 1.86 -12.59 -16.75
C TYR A 499 1.99 -12.40 -15.24
N GLN A 500 2.61 -13.35 -14.58
CA GLN A 500 2.95 -13.27 -13.16
C GLN A 500 4.34 -13.89 -12.94
N PRO A 501 5.36 -13.13 -12.55
CA PRO A 501 6.65 -13.68 -12.16
C PRO A 501 6.45 -14.55 -10.92
N LEU A 502 6.99 -15.76 -10.96
CA LEU A 502 6.96 -16.70 -9.85
C LEU A 502 8.25 -16.65 -9.04
N ASP A 503 9.39 -16.50 -9.73
CA ASP A 503 10.70 -16.49 -9.07
C ASP A 503 11.77 -15.81 -9.94
N ARG A 504 12.79 -15.26 -9.26
CA ARG A 504 13.99 -14.69 -9.89
C ARG A 504 15.19 -14.91 -8.97
N PHE A 505 16.14 -15.74 -9.39
CA PHE A 505 17.28 -16.10 -8.54
C PHE A 505 18.57 -16.30 -9.34
N PRO A 506 19.74 -15.96 -8.75
CA PRO A 506 21.03 -16.23 -9.35
C PRO A 506 21.39 -17.71 -9.21
N VAL A 507 22.02 -18.28 -10.25
CA VAL A 507 22.55 -19.63 -10.27
C VAL A 507 23.97 -19.61 -10.82
N GLU A 508 24.91 -20.17 -10.07
CA GLU A 508 26.23 -20.49 -10.61
C GLU A 508 26.17 -21.83 -11.34
N ARG A 509 26.48 -21.84 -12.64
CA ARG A 509 26.59 -23.06 -13.43
C ARG A 509 28.04 -23.43 -13.63
N LYS A 510 28.50 -24.40 -12.84
CA LYS A 510 29.82 -25.01 -12.96
C LYS A 510 29.92 -25.81 -14.27
N ASN A 511 31.12 -25.86 -14.84
CA ASN A 511 31.41 -26.61 -16.06
C ASN A 511 31.01 -28.09 -15.89
N PRO A 512 30.28 -28.72 -16.84
CA PRO A 512 29.89 -30.13 -16.77
C PRO A 512 31.07 -31.12 -16.67
N LYS A 513 32.32 -30.68 -16.91
CA LYS A 513 33.53 -31.51 -16.72
C LYS A 513 33.90 -31.79 -15.25
N TYR A 514 33.21 -31.21 -14.27
CA TYR A 514 33.44 -31.49 -12.86
C TYR A 514 32.16 -31.99 -12.17
N THR A 515 31.94 -33.31 -12.23
CA THR A 515 31.20 -34.02 -11.18
C THR A 515 32.13 -34.16 -9.98
N LEU A 516 31.81 -33.48 -8.88
CA LEU A 516 32.32 -33.83 -7.55
C LEU A 516 31.23 -34.67 -6.88
N ASP A 517 31.59 -35.90 -6.50
CA ASP A 517 30.75 -36.80 -5.68
C ASP A 517 30.35 -36.18 -4.34
#